data_AF-A0A6B1EVW0-F1
#
_entry.id   AF-A0A6B1EVW0-F1
#
_cell.length_a   1.000
_cell.length_b   1.000
_cell.length_c   1.000
_cell.angle_alpha   90.00
_cell.angle_beta   90.00
_cell.angle_gamma   90.00
#
_symmetry.space_group_name_H-M   'P 1'
#
loop_
_entity.id
_entity.type
_entity.pdbx_description
1 polymer ?
#
loop_
_entity_poly.entity_id
_entity_poly.type
_entity_poly.pdbx_seq_one_letter_code
_entity_poly.pdbx_strand_id
1 'polypeptide(L)'
;MVRYVFHSLLLLSLLAPSVGWAQAFGKNKITAQRFDWHIHRTEHFDIHYYPSEAKLVPIMAAIAEEAYEQHSEDFEHELRDRTPLILYKSHKDFQETNIILQELHEGIGGFAELFK
;
A
#
# COMPACT_ATOMS: atom_id res chain seq x y z
N MET A 1 -1.52 55.55 26.60
CA MET A 1 -2.58 54.62 26.12
C MET A 1 -2.06 53.66 25.03
N VAL A 2 -1.41 54.17 23.98
CA VAL A 2 -0.91 53.39 22.82
C VAL A 2 0.08 52.26 23.18
N ARG A 3 0.98 52.46 24.16
CA ARG A 3 1.98 51.44 24.55
C ARG A 3 1.34 50.17 25.13
N TYR A 4 0.30 50.29 25.95
CA TYR A 4 -0.40 49.14 26.53
C TYR A 4 -1.20 48.37 25.49
N VAL A 5 -1.78 49.07 24.50
CA VAL A 5 -2.47 48.46 23.34
C VAL A 5 -1.49 47.62 22.52
N PHE A 6 -0.27 48.11 22.30
CA PHE A 6 0.75 47.37 21.57
C PHE A 6 1.20 46.10 22.31
N HIS A 7 1.37 46.17 23.63
CA HIS A 7 1.75 45.00 24.43
C HIS A 7 0.61 43.98 24.52
N SER A 8 -0.64 44.43 24.59
CA SER A 8 -1.81 43.54 24.60
C SER A 8 -2.06 42.89 23.22
N LEU A 9 -1.79 43.58 22.11
CA LEU A 9 -1.81 42.99 20.77
C LEU A 9 -0.71 41.94 20.59
N LEU A 10 0.49 42.21 21.10
CA LEU A 10 1.61 41.29 21.01
C LEU A 10 1.35 40.03 21.86
N LEU A 11 0.80 40.18 23.07
CA LEU A 11 0.38 39.05 23.90
C LEU A 11 -0.69 38.19 23.19
N LEU A 12 -1.64 38.82 22.51
CA LEU A 12 -2.71 38.12 21.79
C LEU A 12 -2.17 37.27 20.62
N SER A 13 -1.11 37.73 19.94
CA SER A 13 -0.45 36.95 18.88
C SER A 13 0.29 35.72 19.38
N LEU A 14 0.79 35.72 20.63
CA LEU A 14 1.42 34.55 21.26
C LEU A 14 0.41 33.50 21.73
N LEU A 15 -0.86 33.88 21.93
CA LEU A 15 -1.95 32.94 22.26
C LEU A 15 -2.68 32.41 21.02
N ALA A 16 -2.30 32.83 19.81
CA ALA A 16 -2.86 32.28 18.59
C ALA A 16 -2.49 30.78 18.51
N PRO A 17 -3.45 29.85 18.54
CA PRO A 17 -3.15 28.44 18.41
C PRO A 17 -2.47 28.23 17.06
N SER A 18 -1.25 27.68 17.08
CA SER A 18 -0.64 27.18 15.86
C SER A 18 -1.54 26.06 15.35
N VAL A 19 -2.25 26.28 14.25
CA VAL A 19 -2.94 25.21 13.51
C VAL A 19 -1.85 24.36 12.85
N GLY A 20 -1.12 23.62 13.69
CA GLY A 20 -0.05 22.73 13.28
C GLY A 20 -0.64 21.36 13.00
N TRP A 21 -0.65 20.97 11.73
CA TRP A 21 -0.41 19.62 11.18
C TRP A 21 -0.71 18.38 12.06
N ALA A 22 -1.81 18.38 12.82
CA ALA A 22 -2.21 17.25 13.65
C ALA A 22 -3.53 16.59 13.18
N GLN A 23 -4.19 17.13 12.15
CA GLN A 23 -5.49 16.64 11.69
C GLN A 23 -5.43 15.34 10.85
N ALA A 24 -4.25 14.81 10.58
CA ALA A 24 -4.07 13.58 9.78
C ALA A 24 -3.50 12.40 10.58
N PHE A 25 -3.41 12.49 11.91
CA PHE A 25 -2.96 11.37 12.74
C PHE A 25 -4.15 10.53 13.21
N GLY A 26 -4.11 9.22 12.94
CA GLY A 26 -4.76 8.25 13.82
C GLY A 26 -6.04 7.57 13.32
N LYS A 27 -6.23 7.36 12.02
CA LYS A 27 -7.12 6.27 11.58
C LYS A 27 -6.30 5.00 11.46
N ASN A 28 -6.29 4.17 12.50
CA ASN A 28 -5.81 2.79 12.34
C ASN A 28 -6.70 2.12 11.30
N LYS A 29 -6.11 1.59 10.23
CA LYS A 29 -6.82 0.79 9.23
C LYS A 29 -7.36 -0.45 9.93
N ILE A 30 -8.66 -0.48 10.18
CA ILE A 30 -9.30 -1.63 10.84
C ILE A 30 -9.41 -2.74 9.81
N THR A 31 -8.51 -3.72 9.87
CA THR A 31 -8.66 -4.96 9.11
C THR A 31 -9.51 -5.93 9.91
N ALA A 32 -10.78 -6.08 9.51
CA ALA A 32 -11.68 -7.03 10.15
C ALA A 32 -11.46 -8.47 9.66
N GLN A 33 -10.82 -8.65 8.50
CA GLN A 33 -10.75 -9.93 7.81
C GLN A 33 -9.49 -10.73 8.15
N ARG A 34 -9.66 -12.02 8.45
CA ARG A 34 -8.57 -12.99 8.46
C ARG A 34 -8.42 -13.55 7.06
N PHE A 35 -7.26 -13.37 6.47
CA PHE A 35 -6.94 -13.92 5.15
C PHE A 35 -6.37 -15.33 5.29
N ASP A 36 -6.94 -16.28 4.55
CA ASP A 36 -6.47 -17.66 4.46
C ASP A 36 -5.56 -17.80 3.23
N TRP A 37 -4.31 -17.40 3.39
CA TRP A 37 -3.35 -17.33 2.28
C TRP A 37 -2.75 -18.70 1.99
N HIS A 38 -2.88 -19.13 0.74
CA HIS A 38 -2.09 -20.20 0.16
C HIS A 38 -1.02 -19.61 -0.75
N ILE A 39 0.07 -20.36 -0.95
CA ILE A 39 1.20 -19.92 -1.76
C ILE A 39 1.43 -20.90 -2.92
N HIS A 40 1.43 -20.38 -4.14
CA HIS A 40 1.91 -21.09 -5.32
C HIS A 40 3.25 -20.49 -5.73
N ARG A 41 4.23 -21.36 -5.96
CA ARG A 41 5.63 -20.98 -6.19
C ARG A 41 5.99 -21.26 -7.63
N THR A 42 6.47 -20.25 -8.36
CA THR A 42 6.88 -20.37 -9.77
C THR A 42 8.41 -20.48 -9.86
N GLU A 43 9.10 -19.90 -10.84
CA GLU A 43 10.56 -19.75 -10.78
C GLU A 43 10.92 -18.46 -10.04
N HIS A 44 10.27 -17.35 -10.41
CA HIS A 44 10.61 -15.99 -9.97
C HIS A 44 9.59 -15.37 -9.01
N PHE A 45 8.46 -16.03 -8.74
CA PHE A 45 7.38 -15.45 -7.94
C PHE A 45 6.82 -16.41 -6.87
N ASP A 46 6.39 -15.81 -5.77
CA ASP A 46 5.56 -16.45 -4.74
C ASP A 46 4.17 -15.82 -4.80
N ILE A 47 3.19 -16.54 -5.37
CA ILE A 47 1.83 -16.06 -5.58
C ILE A 47 0.99 -16.43 -4.35
N HIS A 48 0.61 -15.42 -3.57
CA HIS A 48 -0.34 -15.52 -2.46
C HIS A 48 -1.77 -15.42 -2.96
N TYR A 49 -2.60 -16.40 -2.66
CA TYR A 49 -3.97 -16.48 -3.16
C TYR A 49 -4.93 -17.10 -2.14
N TYR A 50 -6.23 -16.91 -2.37
CA TYR A 50 -7.29 -17.58 -1.60
C TYR A 50 -7.59 -18.94 -2.23
N PRO A 51 -7.86 -20.00 -1.45
CA PRO A 51 -8.26 -21.29 -2.01
C PRO A 51 -9.42 -21.22 -3.02
N SER A 52 -10.35 -20.27 -2.86
CA SER A 52 -11.45 -20.04 -3.81
C SER A 52 -10.97 -19.58 -5.20
N GLU A 53 -9.84 -18.88 -5.26
CA GLU A 53 -9.24 -18.33 -6.49
C GLU A 53 -8.17 -19.26 -7.11
N ALA A 54 -8.04 -20.50 -6.62
CA ALA A 54 -7.01 -21.44 -7.09
C ALA A 54 -7.01 -21.64 -8.62
N LYS A 55 -8.15 -21.50 -9.28
CA LYS A 55 -8.28 -21.65 -10.74
C LYS A 55 -7.60 -20.52 -11.53
N LEU A 56 -7.42 -19.34 -10.92
CA LEU A 56 -6.78 -18.19 -11.56
C LEU A 56 -5.26 -18.19 -11.40
N VAL A 57 -4.75 -18.95 -10.43
CA VAL A 57 -3.32 -18.99 -10.09
C VAL A 57 -2.44 -19.41 -11.27
N PRO A 58 -2.75 -20.47 -12.04
CA PRO A 58 -1.90 -20.85 -13.19
C PRO A 58 -1.88 -19.77 -14.28
N ILE A 59 -2.98 -19.04 -14.46
CA ILE A 59 -3.08 -17.95 -15.43
C ILE A 59 -2.18 -16.79 -15.00
N MET A 60 -2.27 -16.40 -13.73
CA MET A 60 -1.42 -15.34 -13.17
C MET A 60 0.05 -15.72 -13.21
N ALA A 61 0.39 -16.98 -12.90
CA ALA A 61 1.76 -17.49 -12.98
C ALA A 61 2.33 -17.40 -14.39
N ALA A 62 1.59 -17.85 -15.40
CA ALA A 62 2.03 -17.79 -16.79
C ALA A 62 2.29 -16.34 -17.24
N ILE A 63 1.35 -15.43 -16.96
CA ILE A 63 1.48 -14.00 -17.32
C ILE A 63 2.68 -13.37 -16.61
N ALA A 64 2.89 -13.67 -15.33
CA ALA A 64 3.98 -13.09 -14.56
C ALA A 64 5.36 -13.57 -15.03
N GLU A 65 5.50 -14.87 -15.32
CA GLU A 65 6.76 -15.44 -15.81
C GLU A 65 7.07 -14.96 -17.25
N GLU A 66 6.07 -14.88 -18.13
CA GLU A 66 6.24 -14.33 -19.48
C GLU A 66 6.67 -12.86 -19.44
N ALA A 67 6.04 -12.05 -18.58
CA ALA A 67 6.43 -10.66 -18.39
C ALA A 67 7.84 -10.54 -17.78
N TYR A 68 8.23 -11.44 -16.88
CA TYR A 68 9.58 -11.46 -16.32
C TYR A 68 10.62 -11.78 -17.39
N GLU A 69 10.40 -12.80 -18.22
CA GLU A 69 11.32 -13.18 -19.30
C GLU A 69 11.59 -11.95 -20.19
N GLN A 70 10.54 -11.29 -20.66
CA GLN A 70 10.65 -10.08 -21.47
C GLN A 70 11.41 -8.95 -20.74
N HIS A 71 11.02 -8.62 -19.51
CA HIS A 71 11.62 -7.48 -18.80
C HIS A 71 13.06 -7.74 -18.34
N SER A 72 13.40 -8.99 -18.03
CA SER A 72 14.76 -9.36 -17.64
C SER A 72 15.74 -9.18 -18.79
N GLU A 73 15.32 -9.50 -20.02
CA GLU A 73 16.08 -9.25 -21.24
C GLU A 73 16.18 -7.75 -21.55
N ASP A 74 15.05 -7.05 -21.55
CA ASP A 74 14.98 -5.62 -21.90
C ASP A 74 15.83 -4.73 -20.96
N PHE A 75 15.90 -5.09 -19.67
CA PHE A 75 16.60 -4.31 -18.65
C PHE A 75 17.95 -4.91 -18.22
N GLU A 76 18.35 -6.05 -18.79
CA GLU A 76 19.54 -6.81 -18.39
C GLU A 76 19.62 -7.02 -16.87
N HIS A 77 18.46 -7.32 -16.25
CA HIS A 77 18.32 -7.41 -14.80
C HIS A 77 17.52 -8.64 -14.39
N GLU A 78 18.16 -9.50 -13.58
CA GLU A 78 17.55 -10.69 -13.01
C GLU A 78 17.05 -10.45 -11.58
N LEU A 79 15.88 -11.03 -11.28
CA LEU A 79 15.38 -11.07 -9.90
C LEU A 79 16.25 -12.02 -9.08
N ARG A 80 16.77 -11.52 -7.95
CA ARG A 80 17.62 -12.31 -7.05
C ARG A 80 16.85 -13.30 -6.19
N ASP A 81 15.65 -12.88 -5.79
CA ASP A 81 14.76 -13.61 -4.90
C ASP A 81 13.36 -13.64 -5.50
N ARG A 82 12.55 -14.61 -5.07
CA ARG A 82 11.17 -14.73 -5.52
C ARG A 82 10.35 -13.53 -5.04
N THR A 83 9.77 -12.82 -5.99
CA THR A 83 8.97 -11.62 -5.68
C THR A 83 7.55 -12.03 -5.28
N PRO A 84 7.02 -11.52 -4.16
CA PRO A 84 5.65 -11.85 -3.75
C PRO A 84 4.64 -11.16 -4.69
N LEU A 85 3.68 -11.93 -5.16
CA LEU A 85 2.51 -11.44 -5.90
C LEU A 85 1.24 -11.81 -5.13
N ILE A 86 0.28 -10.89 -5.01
CA ILE A 86 -0.90 -11.10 -4.18
C ILE A 86 -2.16 -11.02 -5.02
N LEU A 87 -2.88 -12.13 -5.13
CA LEU A 87 -4.16 -12.24 -5.81
C LEU A 87 -5.31 -12.04 -4.83
N TYR A 88 -5.91 -10.85 -4.86
CA TYR A 88 -7.10 -10.55 -4.05
C TYR A 88 -8.37 -11.08 -4.72
N LYS A 89 -9.24 -11.74 -3.96
CA LYS A 89 -10.55 -12.22 -4.45
C LYS A 89 -11.51 -11.10 -4.84
N SER A 90 -11.32 -9.90 -4.28
CA SER A 90 -12.19 -8.75 -4.51
C SER A 90 -11.43 -7.44 -4.32
N HIS A 91 -11.94 -6.37 -4.93
CA HIS A 91 -11.41 -5.02 -4.72
C HIS A 91 -11.52 -4.57 -3.26
N LYS A 92 -12.58 -4.99 -2.56
CA LYS A 92 -12.75 -4.70 -1.13
C LYS A 92 -11.63 -5.32 -0.30
N ASP A 93 -11.31 -6.59 -0.54
CA ASP A 93 -10.20 -7.27 0.14
C ASP A 93 -8.86 -6.59 -0.16
N PHE A 94 -8.66 -6.14 -1.40
CA PHE A 94 -7.49 -5.35 -1.79
C PHE A 94 -7.41 -4.03 -1.02
N GLN A 95 -8.52 -3.28 -0.90
CA GLN A 95 -8.56 -2.03 -0.13
C GLN A 95 -8.29 -2.26 1.36
N GLU A 96 -8.69 -3.40 1.92
CA GLU A 96 -8.46 -3.78 3.32
C GLU A 96 -7.05 -4.34 3.61
N THR A 97 -6.17 -4.43 2.59
CA THR A 97 -4.80 -4.97 2.73
C THR A 97 -3.97 -4.26 3.79
N ASN A 98 -3.08 -5.00 4.45
CA ASN A 98 -2.08 -4.46 5.38
C ASN A 98 -0.68 -4.34 4.79
N ILE A 99 -0.50 -4.64 3.50
CA ILE A 99 0.79 -4.47 2.82
C ILE A 99 1.18 -2.99 2.80
N ILE A 100 0.19 -2.11 2.61
CA ILE A 100 0.34 -0.66 2.78
C ILE A 100 -0.75 -0.13 3.72
N LEU A 101 -0.36 0.84 4.54
CA LEU A 101 -1.27 1.49 5.50
C LEU A 101 -2.01 2.69 4.91
N GLN A 102 -1.58 3.17 3.74
CA GLN A 102 -2.25 4.24 3.02
C GLN A 102 -3.62 3.77 2.51
N GLU A 103 -4.60 4.66 2.48
CA GLU A 103 -5.90 4.37 1.90
C GLU A 103 -5.77 4.22 0.38
N LEU A 104 -6.24 3.07 -0.11
CA LEU A 104 -6.32 2.78 -1.53
C LEU A 104 -7.63 3.35 -2.07
N HIS A 105 -7.52 4.41 -2.87
CA HIS A 105 -8.67 5.07 -3.49
C HIS A 105 -9.35 4.17 -4.53
N GLU A 106 -10.65 4.41 -4.72
CA GLU A 106 -11.43 3.77 -5.78
C GLU A 106 -10.79 4.06 -7.15
N GLY A 107 -10.50 3.01 -7.93
CA GLY A 107 -9.85 3.10 -9.24
C GLY A 107 -8.42 2.54 -9.28
N ILE A 108 -7.78 2.27 -8.14
CA ILE A 108 -6.50 1.57 -8.11
C ILE A 108 -6.74 0.05 -8.22
N GLY A 109 -6.33 -0.56 -9.33
CA GLY A 109 -6.51 -2.01 -9.56
C GLY A 109 -5.39 -2.89 -9.02
N GLY A 110 -4.25 -2.30 -8.65
CA GLY A 110 -3.06 -2.97 -8.14
C GLY A 110 -1.97 -1.94 -7.86
N PHE A 111 -0.94 -2.34 -7.11
CA PHE A 111 0.24 -1.52 -6.86
C PHE A 111 1.50 -2.41 -6.79
N ALA A 112 2.66 -1.79 -6.98
CA ALA A 112 3.96 -2.38 -6.73
C ALA A 112 4.73 -1.45 -5.78
N GLU A 113 5.29 -2.03 -4.71
CA GLU A 113 6.03 -1.29 -3.68
C GLU A 113 7.34 -2.01 -3.39
N LEU A 114 8.36 -1.26 -3.00
CA LEU A 114 9.62 -1.85 -2.54
C LEU A 114 9.37 -2.53 -1.19
N PHE A 115 9.62 -3.84 -1.13
CA PHE A 115 9.54 -4.58 0.12
C PHE A 115 10.66 -4.10 1.06
N LYS A 116 10.31 -3.65 2.27
CA LYS A 116 11.22 -3.02 3.23
C LYS A 116 11.43 -3.87 4.48
#